data_AF-R2TFZ3-F1
#
_entry.id   AF-R2TFZ3-F1
#
_cell.length_a   1.000
_cell.length_b   1.000
_cell.length_c   1.000
_cell.angle_alpha   90.00
_cell.angle_beta   90.00
_cell.angle_gamma   90.00
#
_symmetry.space_group_name_H-M   'P 1'
#
loop_
_entity.id
_entity.type
_entity.pdbx_description
1 polymer ?
#
loop_
_entity_poly.entity_id
_entity_poly.type
_entity_poly.pdbx_seq_one_letter_code
_entity_poly.pdbx_strand_id
1 'polypeptide(L)'
;MKKKKYSFFIVTVLLSSLVILVTLKIEMKSVLKAEEKNSEINSQTRAETEPPEITDQTILLKYDLLNKGKWQAFVNSIFDYNWSEKKEWNGVDKKDIVSGVAKAAIQPSSLSLERGGSQYFILKAHVTCTFPTIPGHYYQLSTEMQGENADTSTYALNWVSNTDINNPVSVFPTYKDIKNHSNEIIDVRHIVKATTKEMAVTFTADSESTRNAVNYRKLSVVDLNQGITESNEGLEDLFTDKTHTKLKLSATQAKIDKVKKSIETIVNATTQTELSTELTKAQALLDKITMSLTIPTELVNDPKNELSHTIKGKTYPNSFVHFSGSSAFPAGILSSEVADDSKKYQIRADEEGNFSYSLPEGKYFKWNEKVTVTSMLRGKTTSQTRQVKDDVPPEKPKLNTIKDQAGTISGESEADATVTMYDKSDDTVFLTGTAGADGQFSLVVPEAKKPLVPYKTYYVTATDAAGNVSDASDDQVVVDTTAPKAEAVKQALTLGDKLPAIDKMLTNISDNAGTA
;
A
#
# COMPACT_ATOMS: atom_id res chain seq x y z
N MET A 1 25.47 56.98 13.31
CA MET A 1 25.25 57.80 14.52
C MET A 1 23.90 58.51 14.42
N LYS A 2 22.96 58.14 15.31
CA LYS A 2 21.91 58.97 15.97
C LYS A 2 20.73 58.05 16.32
N LYS A 3 20.77 57.55 17.57
CA LYS A 3 19.64 56.95 18.28
C LYS A 3 18.63 58.06 18.63
N LYS A 4 17.33 57.80 18.48
CA LYS A 4 16.29 58.37 19.35
C LYS A 4 15.20 57.34 19.61
N LYS A 5 14.97 57.08 20.89
CA LYS A 5 13.89 56.29 21.50
C LYS A 5 12.60 57.13 21.56
N TYR A 6 11.43 56.51 21.38
CA TYR A 6 10.16 56.86 22.03
C TYR A 6 9.32 55.56 22.05
N SER A 7 9.26 54.82 23.16
CA SER A 7 8.33 54.93 24.30
C SER A 7 6.86 54.70 23.95
N PHE A 8 6.36 53.56 24.43
CA PHE A 8 4.96 53.12 24.49
C PHE A 8 4.07 54.15 25.19
N PHE A 9 2.86 54.35 24.66
CA PHE A 9 1.68 54.72 25.43
C PHE A 9 0.48 53.96 24.87
N ILE A 10 -0.06 53.06 25.69
CA ILE A 10 -1.36 52.41 25.51
C ILE A 10 -2.41 53.39 26.00
N VAL A 11 -3.39 53.71 25.14
CA VAL A 11 -4.67 54.30 25.58
C VAL A 11 -5.78 53.46 24.97
N THR A 12 -6.44 52.72 25.84
CA THR A 12 -7.64 51.93 25.58
C THR A 12 -8.84 52.88 25.56
N VAL A 13 -9.65 52.87 24.49
CA VAL A 13 -11.02 53.38 24.49
C VAL A 13 -11.91 52.30 23.90
N LEU A 14 -12.72 51.69 24.76
CA LEU A 14 -13.88 50.88 24.38
C LEU A 14 -15.03 51.83 24.01
N LEU A 15 -15.58 51.68 22.81
CA LEU A 15 -17.02 51.90 22.61
C LEU A 15 -17.57 50.92 21.57
N SER A 16 -18.63 50.27 22.00
CA SER A 16 -19.38 49.16 21.42
C SER A 16 -19.99 49.46 20.05
N SER A 17 -19.85 48.52 19.12
CA SER A 17 -20.80 48.28 18.03
C SER A 17 -20.78 46.80 17.69
N LEU A 18 -21.88 46.14 18.05
CA LEU A 18 -22.18 44.74 17.80
C LEU A 18 -22.33 44.52 16.29
N VAL A 19 -21.30 43.97 15.64
CA VAL A 19 -21.41 43.38 14.32
C VAL A 19 -21.30 41.87 14.49
N ILE A 20 -22.45 41.21 14.36
CA ILE A 20 -22.55 39.77 14.17
C ILE A 20 -21.94 39.48 12.79
N LEU A 21 -20.64 39.21 12.75
CA LEU A 21 -20.02 38.61 11.59
C LEU A 21 -20.07 37.10 11.83
N VAL A 22 -21.00 36.44 11.16
CA VAL A 22 -21.06 34.98 11.04
C VAL A 22 -19.75 34.55 10.36
N THR A 23 -18.75 34.17 11.15
CA THR A 23 -17.63 33.37 10.64
C THR A 23 -18.20 32.01 10.30
N LEU A 24 -18.41 31.74 9.00
CA LEU A 24 -18.42 30.36 8.50
C LEU A 24 -17.06 29.76 8.88
N LYS A 25 -17.10 28.95 9.91
CA LYS A 25 -15.98 28.13 10.36
C LYS A 25 -15.80 27.04 9.31
N ILE A 26 -15.10 27.35 8.22
CA ILE A 26 -14.53 26.32 7.35
C ILE A 26 -13.49 25.61 8.21
N GLU A 27 -13.92 24.57 8.92
CA GLU A 27 -13.02 23.59 9.51
C GLU A 27 -12.33 22.86 8.37
N MET A 28 -11.28 23.47 7.81
CA MET A 28 -10.16 22.68 7.32
C MET A 28 -9.63 21.93 8.55
N LYS A 29 -10.15 20.72 8.78
CA LYS A 29 -9.52 19.74 9.65
C LYS A 29 -8.10 19.58 9.13
N SER A 30 -7.15 20.20 9.83
CA SER A 30 -5.74 19.89 9.72
C SER A 30 -5.61 18.37 9.81
N VAL A 31 -5.20 17.74 8.72
CA VAL A 31 -4.96 16.30 8.67
C VAL A 31 -3.82 16.03 9.63
N LEU A 32 -4.16 15.54 10.82
CA LEU A 32 -3.22 15.15 11.87
C LEU A 32 -2.29 14.10 11.28
N LYS A 33 -1.00 14.44 11.14
CA LYS A 33 0.05 13.46 11.00
C LYS A 33 0.09 12.71 12.33
N ALA A 34 -0.33 11.45 12.35
CA ALA A 34 -0.17 10.62 13.54
C ALA A 34 1.35 10.47 13.77
N GLU A 35 1.87 11.09 14.82
CA GLU A 35 3.22 10.84 15.30
C GLU A 35 3.24 9.45 15.93
N GLU A 36 4.06 8.54 15.39
CA GLU A 36 4.43 7.31 16.10
C GLU A 36 5.14 7.74 17.39
N LYS A 37 4.44 7.60 18.52
CA LYS A 37 4.98 7.94 19.84
C LYS A 37 6.03 6.88 20.20
N ASN A 38 7.30 7.20 20.02
CA ASN A 38 8.42 6.36 20.44
C ASN A 38 8.29 6.02 21.93
N SER A 39 8.06 4.75 22.27
CA SER A 39 8.14 4.27 23.64
C SER A 39 9.59 4.02 24.05
N GLU A 40 9.88 4.15 25.34
CA GLU A 40 11.24 4.21 25.88
C GLU A 40 12.09 2.97 25.57
N ILE A 41 13.33 3.27 25.21
CA ILE A 41 14.33 2.38 24.62
C ILE A 41 15.02 1.59 25.73
N ASN A 42 14.65 0.32 25.93
CA ASN A 42 15.46 -0.60 26.74
C ASN A 42 16.31 -1.47 25.81
N SER A 43 17.57 -1.11 25.58
CA SER A 43 18.52 -1.90 24.77
C SER A 43 19.06 -3.03 25.63
N GLN A 44 18.58 -4.26 25.44
CA GLN A 44 19.31 -5.43 25.90
C GLN A 44 20.49 -5.64 24.96
N THR A 45 21.59 -4.96 25.25
CA THR A 45 22.88 -5.22 24.61
C THR A 45 23.38 -6.56 25.13
N ARG A 46 23.31 -7.60 24.30
CA ARG A 46 23.94 -8.89 24.60
C ARG A 46 25.44 -8.65 24.76
N ALA A 47 26.04 -9.18 25.83
CA ALA A 47 27.49 -9.17 25.99
C ALA A 47 28.11 -9.91 24.80
N GLU A 48 29.08 -9.27 24.14
CA GLU A 48 29.76 -9.81 22.97
C GLU A 48 30.71 -10.93 23.41
N THR A 49 30.19 -12.14 23.52
CA THR A 49 30.98 -13.35 23.76
C THR A 49 31.43 -13.93 22.43
N GLU A 50 32.64 -14.51 22.40
CA GLU A 50 33.13 -15.26 21.25
C GLU A 50 32.08 -16.30 20.79
N PRO A 51 31.72 -16.35 19.50
CA PRO A 51 30.73 -17.31 19.01
C PRO A 51 31.24 -18.75 19.14
N PRO A 52 30.34 -19.73 19.34
CA PRO A 52 30.72 -21.13 19.34
C PRO A 52 31.24 -21.55 17.96
N GLU A 53 32.13 -22.52 17.96
CA GLU A 53 32.68 -23.13 16.76
C GLU A 53 31.61 -23.88 15.94
N ILE A 54 31.68 -23.79 14.62
CA ILE A 54 30.83 -24.52 13.68
C ILE A 54 31.51 -25.80 13.23
N THR A 55 30.88 -26.95 13.46
CA THR A 55 31.37 -28.28 13.05
C THR A 55 30.67 -28.87 11.83
N ASP A 56 29.47 -28.37 11.51
CA ASP A 56 28.68 -28.82 10.35
C ASP A 56 29.37 -28.45 9.03
N GLN A 57 29.86 -29.46 8.33
CA GLN A 57 30.55 -29.31 7.06
C GLN A 57 29.67 -28.72 5.95
N THR A 58 28.36 -28.94 6.00
CA THR A 58 27.43 -28.38 5.01
C THR A 58 27.36 -26.86 5.14
N ILE A 59 27.34 -26.35 6.37
CA ILE A 59 27.37 -24.91 6.66
C ILE A 59 28.73 -24.33 6.25
N LEU A 60 29.81 -24.98 6.65
CA LEU A 60 31.17 -24.54 6.33
C LEU A 60 31.38 -24.43 4.81
N LEU A 61 31.01 -25.47 4.04
CA LEU A 61 31.10 -25.48 2.57
C LEU A 61 30.25 -24.37 1.92
N LYS A 62 29.03 -24.16 2.42
CA LYS A 62 28.09 -23.20 1.83
C LYS A 62 28.55 -21.74 2.01
N TYR A 63 29.15 -21.42 3.15
CA TYR A 63 29.54 -20.05 3.52
C TYR A 63 31.05 -19.82 3.49
N ASP A 64 31.83 -20.75 2.90
CA ASP A 64 33.27 -20.63 2.77
C ASP A 64 33.68 -19.42 1.91
N LEU A 65 34.35 -18.46 2.55
CA LEU A 65 34.88 -17.24 1.94
C LEU A 65 36.06 -17.53 1.00
N LEU A 66 36.78 -18.64 1.19
CA LEU A 66 37.94 -19.00 0.37
C LEU A 66 37.55 -19.34 -1.08
N ASN A 67 36.32 -19.81 -1.29
CA ASN A 67 35.77 -20.07 -2.64
C ASN A 67 35.64 -18.81 -3.49
N LYS A 68 35.53 -17.63 -2.86
CA LYS A 68 35.48 -16.31 -3.54
C LYS A 68 36.74 -15.48 -3.29
N GLY A 69 37.70 -16.02 -2.54
CA GLY A 69 38.94 -15.35 -2.22
C GLY A 69 39.87 -15.26 -3.43
N LYS A 70 40.81 -14.32 -3.37
CA LYS A 70 41.84 -14.17 -4.40
C LYS A 70 43.03 -15.03 -4.02
N TRP A 71 43.32 -16.00 -4.88
CA TRP A 71 44.43 -16.90 -4.69
C TRP A 71 45.67 -16.39 -5.44
N GLN A 72 46.80 -16.34 -4.74
CA GLN A 72 48.10 -16.00 -5.32
C GLN A 72 49.14 -17.02 -4.89
N ALA A 73 50.07 -17.31 -5.78
CA ALA A 73 51.19 -18.20 -5.52
C ALA A 73 52.50 -17.40 -5.51
N PHE A 74 53.38 -17.73 -4.59
CA PHE A 74 54.67 -17.10 -4.39
C PHE A 74 55.76 -18.15 -4.24
N VAL A 75 56.98 -17.77 -4.62
CA VAL A 75 58.18 -18.57 -4.35
C VAL A 75 59.27 -17.73 -3.76
N ASN A 76 60.09 -18.39 -2.94
CA ASN A 76 61.25 -17.83 -2.27
C ASN A 76 62.51 -18.61 -2.69
N SER A 77 63.61 -17.91 -2.96
CA SER A 77 64.82 -18.48 -3.54
C SER A 77 65.99 -18.44 -2.58
N ILE A 78 67.04 -19.24 -2.83
CA ILE A 78 68.28 -19.16 -2.02
C ILE A 78 69.05 -17.84 -2.22
N PHE A 79 68.74 -17.08 -3.28
CA PHE A 79 69.43 -15.83 -3.62
C PHE A 79 68.64 -14.58 -3.23
N ASP A 80 67.33 -14.73 -3.04
CA ASP A 80 66.42 -13.68 -2.64
C ASP A 80 65.42 -14.26 -1.64
N TYR A 81 65.57 -13.81 -0.39
CA TYR A 81 64.74 -14.19 0.74
C TYR A 81 63.37 -13.49 0.73
N ASN A 82 63.08 -12.62 -0.26
CA ASN A 82 61.74 -12.09 -0.45
C ASN A 82 60.87 -13.06 -1.28
N TRP A 83 59.57 -12.98 -1.05
CA TRP A 83 58.58 -13.69 -1.84
C TRP A 83 58.37 -13.01 -3.20
N SER A 84 58.41 -13.81 -4.27
CA SER A 84 58.14 -13.38 -5.63
C SER A 84 56.82 -13.98 -6.13
N GLU A 85 55.89 -13.12 -6.53
CA GLU A 85 54.56 -13.54 -7.05
C GLU A 85 54.68 -14.24 -8.41
N LYS A 86 53.91 -15.31 -8.60
CA LYS A 86 53.78 -16.02 -9.88
C LYS A 86 52.46 -15.67 -10.56
N LYS A 87 52.52 -14.61 -11.37
CA LYS A 87 51.37 -14.05 -12.11
C LYS A 87 50.76 -15.00 -13.15
N GLU A 88 51.51 -16.00 -13.61
CA GLU A 88 51.05 -17.00 -14.60
C GLU A 88 50.17 -18.10 -13.98
N TRP A 89 50.15 -18.19 -12.64
CA TRP A 89 49.33 -19.15 -11.93
C TRP A 89 47.92 -18.60 -11.73
N ASN A 90 46.93 -19.33 -12.22
CA ASN A 90 45.52 -18.93 -12.25
C ASN A 90 44.66 -19.64 -11.19
N GLY A 91 45.29 -20.30 -10.21
CA GLY A 91 44.61 -20.86 -9.04
C GLY A 91 43.75 -22.10 -9.27
N VAL A 92 43.82 -22.77 -10.43
CA VAL A 92 42.93 -23.91 -10.77
C VAL A 92 43.72 -25.16 -11.14
N ASP A 93 43.16 -26.33 -10.78
CA ASP A 93 43.74 -27.66 -10.97
C ASP A 93 45.18 -27.79 -10.46
N LYS A 94 45.78 -28.98 -10.48
CA LYS A 94 47.17 -29.16 -10.01
C LYS A 94 48.14 -28.53 -11.01
N LYS A 95 48.34 -27.21 -10.90
CA LYS A 95 49.18 -26.42 -11.81
C LYS A 95 50.54 -26.15 -11.21
N ASP A 96 51.56 -26.17 -12.06
CA ASP A 96 52.91 -25.76 -11.70
C ASP A 96 52.92 -24.26 -11.33
N ILE A 97 53.36 -23.95 -10.12
CA ILE A 97 53.74 -22.60 -9.68
C ILE A 97 55.10 -22.24 -10.30
N VAL A 98 55.99 -23.24 -10.38
CA VAL A 98 57.27 -23.16 -11.08
C VAL A 98 57.48 -24.47 -11.83
N SER A 99 57.77 -24.37 -13.13
CA SER A 99 57.99 -25.47 -14.09
C SER A 99 58.51 -26.77 -13.46
N GLY A 100 57.61 -27.65 -13.02
CA GLY A 100 57.88 -28.97 -12.44
C GLY A 100 58.39 -29.03 -10.98
N VAL A 101 58.54 -27.91 -10.27
CA VAL A 101 59.23 -27.80 -8.96
C VAL A 101 58.28 -27.55 -7.79
N ALA A 102 57.23 -26.77 -8.01
CA ALA A 102 56.20 -26.49 -7.01
C ALA A 102 54.84 -26.54 -7.69
N LYS A 103 53.89 -27.22 -7.09
CA LYS A 103 52.54 -27.43 -7.60
C LYS A 103 51.54 -27.09 -6.51
N ALA A 104 50.49 -26.36 -6.86
CA ALA A 104 49.33 -26.21 -6.00
C ALA A 104 48.08 -26.60 -6.77
N ALA A 105 47.16 -27.27 -6.09
CA ALA A 105 45.84 -27.60 -6.59
C ALA A 105 44.80 -27.06 -5.62
N ILE A 106 43.94 -26.15 -6.06
CA ILE A 106 42.81 -25.65 -5.29
C ILE A 106 41.55 -26.28 -5.85
N GLN A 107 40.74 -26.83 -4.95
CA GLN A 107 39.39 -27.30 -5.22
C GLN A 107 38.47 -26.76 -4.11
N PRO A 108 37.14 -26.81 -4.28
CA PRO A 108 36.22 -26.43 -3.21
C PRO A 108 36.59 -27.13 -1.90
N SER A 109 36.88 -26.32 -0.88
CA SER A 109 37.32 -26.74 0.46
C SER A 109 38.52 -27.69 0.53
N SER A 110 39.42 -27.62 -0.45
CA SER A 110 40.72 -28.29 -0.33
C SER A 110 41.84 -27.58 -1.08
N LEU A 111 43.05 -27.74 -0.55
CA LEU A 111 44.29 -27.31 -1.16
C LEU A 111 45.31 -28.44 -1.06
N SER A 112 45.90 -28.83 -2.19
CA SER A 112 47.10 -29.65 -2.20
C SER A 112 48.28 -28.77 -2.57
N LEU A 113 49.34 -28.77 -1.77
CA LEU A 113 50.57 -28.04 -2.03
C LEU A 113 51.74 -29.02 -2.04
N GLU A 114 52.39 -29.13 -3.19
CA GLU A 114 53.53 -30.00 -3.42
C GLU A 114 54.75 -29.18 -3.82
N ARG A 115 55.90 -29.55 -3.25
CA ARG A 115 57.21 -29.02 -3.56
C ARG A 115 58.13 -30.21 -3.87
N GLY A 116 58.54 -30.36 -5.13
CA GLY A 116 59.35 -31.48 -5.63
C GLY A 116 60.76 -31.08 -6.08
N GLY A 117 61.75 -31.90 -5.74
CA GLY A 117 63.09 -31.90 -6.33
C GLY A 117 64.12 -30.93 -5.74
N SER A 118 65.39 -31.29 -5.93
CA SER A 118 66.63 -30.62 -5.51
C SER A 118 67.07 -29.49 -6.44
N GLN A 119 66.15 -28.82 -7.15
CA GLN A 119 66.54 -27.65 -7.95
C GLN A 119 67.03 -26.55 -7.00
N TYR A 120 68.36 -26.36 -6.99
CA TYR A 120 69.14 -25.61 -5.99
C TYR A 120 68.67 -24.17 -5.74
N PHE A 121 67.77 -23.60 -6.54
CA PHE A 121 67.48 -22.17 -6.53
C PHE A 121 66.20 -21.78 -5.79
N ILE A 122 65.24 -22.68 -5.56
CA ILE A 122 63.97 -22.34 -4.88
C ILE A 122 63.79 -23.20 -3.64
N LEU A 123 63.62 -22.57 -2.48
CA LEU A 123 63.42 -23.27 -1.21
C LEU A 123 61.93 -23.56 -1.01
N LYS A 124 61.10 -22.52 -1.05
CA LYS A 124 59.73 -22.60 -0.53
C LYS A 124 58.69 -22.25 -1.58
N ALA A 125 57.57 -22.98 -1.54
CA ALA A 125 56.35 -22.67 -2.25
C ALA A 125 55.32 -22.13 -1.25
N HIS A 126 54.64 -21.04 -1.62
CA HIS A 126 53.65 -20.41 -0.77
C HIS A 126 52.41 -20.06 -1.56
N VAL A 127 51.26 -20.34 -0.97
CA VAL A 127 49.96 -20.00 -1.53
C VAL A 127 49.23 -19.17 -0.50
N THR A 128 48.65 -18.05 -0.93
CA THR A 128 47.80 -17.21 -0.09
C THR A 128 46.41 -17.13 -0.70
N CYS A 129 45.40 -17.09 0.15
CA CYS A 129 44.04 -16.71 -0.21
C CYS A 129 43.65 -15.48 0.59
N THR A 130 43.48 -14.34 -0.09
CA THR A 130 42.99 -13.09 0.52
C THR A 130 41.48 -13.00 0.37
N PHE A 131 40.77 -12.64 1.44
CA PHE A 131 39.31 -12.51 1.45
C PHE A 131 38.87 -11.28 2.26
N PRO A 132 37.73 -10.67 1.90
CA PRO A 132 37.21 -9.51 2.62
C PRO A 132 36.71 -9.91 4.01
N THR A 133 36.89 -9.00 4.97
CA THR A 133 36.40 -9.15 6.35
C THR A 133 35.75 -7.85 6.83
N ILE A 134 34.93 -7.94 7.86
CA ILE A 134 34.30 -6.80 8.52
C ILE A 134 34.97 -6.64 9.89
N PRO A 135 35.64 -5.50 10.17
CA PRO A 135 36.21 -5.26 11.49
C PRO A 135 35.16 -5.42 12.59
N GLY A 136 35.48 -6.22 13.60
CA GLY A 136 34.57 -6.57 14.69
C GLY A 136 33.87 -7.92 14.53
N HIS A 137 33.76 -8.47 13.32
CA HIS A 137 33.22 -9.81 13.11
C HIS A 137 34.23 -10.90 13.51
N TYR A 138 33.71 -12.03 13.97
CA TYR A 138 34.47 -13.24 14.24
C TYR A 138 34.47 -14.13 13.01
N TYR A 139 35.64 -14.67 12.68
CA TYR A 139 35.84 -15.58 11.58
C TYR A 139 36.41 -16.89 12.11
N GLN A 140 35.95 -18.02 11.57
CA GLN A 140 36.49 -19.33 11.86
C GLN A 140 37.27 -19.87 10.67
N LEU A 141 38.53 -20.25 10.89
CA LEU A 141 39.29 -21.11 9.98
C LEU A 141 39.06 -22.55 10.41
N SER A 142 38.77 -23.42 9.45
CA SER A 142 38.70 -24.87 9.66
C SER A 142 39.44 -25.59 8.55
N THR A 143 40.30 -26.55 8.90
CA THR A 143 40.96 -27.43 7.94
C THR A 143 41.52 -28.66 8.64
N GLU A 144 41.51 -29.79 7.95
CA GLU A 144 42.35 -30.94 8.26
C GLU A 144 43.64 -30.81 7.44
N MET A 145 44.80 -30.70 8.09
CA MET A 145 46.07 -30.65 7.41
C MET A 145 46.86 -31.96 7.62
N GLN A 146 47.46 -32.46 6.55
CA GLN A 146 48.18 -33.73 6.55
C GLN A 146 49.34 -33.70 5.55
N GLY A 147 50.54 -34.07 6.00
CA GLY A 147 51.67 -34.36 5.12
C GLY A 147 51.54 -35.73 4.45
N GLU A 148 51.92 -35.86 3.17
CA GLU A 148 51.86 -37.16 2.45
C GLU A 148 52.98 -38.12 2.83
N ASN A 149 54.12 -37.62 3.32
CA ASN A 149 55.30 -38.45 3.64
C ASN A 149 55.50 -38.56 5.15
N ALA A 150 55.68 -39.80 5.62
CA ALA A 150 55.65 -40.21 7.03
C ALA A 150 56.61 -39.45 7.97
N ASP A 151 57.77 -39.00 7.48
CA ASP A 151 58.85 -38.51 8.35
C ASP A 151 59.43 -37.12 7.98
N THR A 152 58.96 -36.45 6.92
CA THR A 152 59.69 -35.29 6.31
C THR A 152 58.84 -34.13 5.79
N SER A 153 57.52 -34.14 5.98
CA SER A 153 56.66 -33.10 5.39
C SER A 153 56.80 -31.79 6.18
N THR A 154 57.48 -30.81 5.59
CA THR A 154 57.81 -29.54 6.27
C THR A 154 56.91 -28.43 5.75
N TYR A 155 55.99 -27.95 6.57
CA TYR A 155 54.98 -26.99 6.13
C TYR A 155 54.56 -26.02 7.22
N ALA A 156 53.80 -25.01 6.82
CA ALA A 156 53.23 -24.01 7.71
C ALA A 156 51.83 -23.61 7.23
N LEU A 157 50.96 -23.32 8.19
CA LEU A 157 49.66 -22.72 8.03
C LEU A 157 49.60 -21.46 8.89
N ASN A 158 49.34 -20.31 8.27
CA ASN A 158 49.25 -19.06 9.01
C ASN A 158 48.04 -18.25 8.56
N TRP A 159 47.33 -17.70 9.53
CA TRP A 159 46.27 -16.73 9.29
C TRP A 159 46.78 -15.35 9.65
N VAL A 160 46.71 -14.42 8.69
CA VAL A 160 47.26 -13.08 8.80
C VAL A 160 46.19 -12.01 8.64
N SER A 161 46.39 -10.88 9.31
CA SER A 161 45.49 -9.71 9.26
C SER A 161 45.84 -8.69 8.17
N ASN A 162 46.94 -8.91 7.45
CA ASN A 162 47.40 -8.07 6.35
C ASN A 162 47.74 -8.92 5.11
N THR A 163 47.99 -8.26 3.99
CA THR A 163 48.36 -8.90 2.72
C THR A 163 49.84 -8.76 2.37
N ASP A 164 50.64 -8.14 3.25
CA ASP A 164 52.08 -8.07 3.08
C ASP A 164 52.71 -9.44 3.33
N ILE A 165 53.09 -10.09 2.22
CA ILE A 165 53.65 -11.44 2.21
C ILE A 165 55.04 -11.53 2.88
N ASN A 166 55.81 -10.43 2.88
CA ASN A 166 57.15 -10.40 3.45
C ASN A 166 57.15 -9.93 4.91
N ASN A 167 56.08 -9.26 5.35
CA ASN A 167 55.88 -8.84 6.73
C ASN A 167 54.48 -9.21 7.26
N PRO A 168 54.16 -10.51 7.38
CA PRO A 168 52.84 -10.97 7.78
C PRO A 168 52.56 -10.69 9.27
N VAL A 169 51.36 -10.20 9.57
CA VAL A 169 50.86 -10.00 10.93
C VAL A 169 49.94 -11.18 11.29
N SER A 170 50.53 -12.23 11.87
CA SER A 170 49.82 -13.43 12.31
C SER A 170 48.75 -13.13 13.36
N VAL A 171 47.52 -13.58 13.10
CA VAL A 171 46.44 -13.69 14.10
C VAL A 171 46.30 -15.11 14.63
N PHE A 172 46.88 -16.10 13.94
CA PHE A 172 46.94 -17.49 14.39
C PHE A 172 48.37 -18.04 14.23
N PRO A 173 49.27 -17.81 15.20
CA PRO A 173 50.68 -18.12 15.05
C PRO A 173 51.04 -19.60 15.29
N THR A 174 50.09 -20.45 15.71
CA THR A 174 50.35 -21.83 16.16
C THR A 174 51.11 -22.67 15.13
N TYR A 175 50.74 -22.57 13.85
CA TYR A 175 51.35 -23.32 12.75
C TYR A 175 52.10 -22.41 11.76
N LYS A 176 52.46 -21.19 12.17
CA LYS A 176 53.05 -20.19 11.26
C LYS A 176 54.47 -20.54 10.80
N ASP A 177 55.21 -21.24 11.65
CA ASP A 177 56.61 -21.55 11.41
C ASP A 177 56.69 -22.83 10.57
N ILE A 178 57.54 -22.81 9.54
CA ILE A 178 57.83 -23.98 8.72
C ILE A 178 58.55 -25.01 9.58
N LYS A 179 57.86 -26.11 9.91
CA LYS A 179 58.37 -27.19 10.76
C LYS A 179 57.95 -28.54 10.19
N ASN A 180 58.68 -29.59 10.59
CA ASN A 180 58.27 -30.96 10.31
C ASN A 180 57.03 -31.30 11.14
N HIS A 181 55.95 -31.68 10.49
CA HIS A 181 54.72 -32.13 11.12
C HIS A 181 54.48 -33.61 10.76
N SER A 182 53.87 -34.38 11.66
CA SER A 182 53.58 -35.78 11.42
C SER A 182 52.66 -35.96 10.20
N ASN A 183 52.61 -37.19 9.67
CA ASN A 183 51.64 -37.61 8.66
C ASN A 183 50.24 -37.87 9.24
N GLU A 184 50.03 -37.62 10.54
CA GLU A 184 48.72 -37.67 11.15
C GLU A 184 47.87 -36.50 10.66
N ILE A 185 46.55 -36.71 10.66
CA ILE A 185 45.62 -35.63 10.34
C ILE A 185 45.58 -34.69 11.54
N ILE A 186 45.94 -33.43 11.32
CA ILE A 186 45.84 -32.37 12.31
C ILE A 186 44.57 -31.58 11.98
N ASP A 187 43.55 -31.69 12.84
CA ASP A 187 42.35 -30.85 12.75
C ASP A 187 42.67 -29.48 13.33
N VAL A 188 42.55 -28.45 12.48
CA VAL A 188 42.82 -27.07 12.83
C VAL A 188 41.52 -26.31 12.78
N ARG A 189 41.15 -25.77 13.94
CA ARG A 189 39.99 -24.90 14.08
C ARG A 189 40.36 -23.73 14.96
N HIS A 190 40.10 -22.53 14.46
CA HIS A 190 40.47 -21.33 15.19
C HIS A 190 39.52 -20.20 14.85
N ILE A 191 39.16 -19.42 15.86
CA ILE A 191 38.29 -18.26 15.73
C ILE A 191 39.11 -17.00 16.02
N VAL A 192 38.96 -16.00 15.17
CA VAL A 192 39.62 -14.70 15.32
C VAL A 192 38.63 -13.58 15.10
N LYS A 193 38.72 -12.53 15.92
CA LYS A 193 37.98 -11.28 15.68
C LYS A 193 38.77 -10.43 14.69
N ALA A 194 38.19 -10.14 13.53
CA ALA A 194 38.85 -9.32 12.51
C ALA A 194 39.02 -7.88 13.00
N THR A 195 40.20 -7.31 12.76
CA THR A 195 40.51 -5.89 13.01
C THR A 195 40.69 -5.11 11.72
N THR A 196 40.75 -5.81 10.58
CA THR A 196 41.01 -5.27 9.25
C THR A 196 39.87 -5.61 8.30
N LYS A 197 39.85 -4.94 7.14
CA LYS A 197 38.84 -5.15 6.08
C LYS A 197 39.17 -6.30 5.13
N GLU A 198 40.36 -6.87 5.27
CA GLU A 198 40.86 -7.96 4.47
C GLU A 198 41.82 -8.78 5.34
N MET A 199 41.73 -10.09 5.22
CA MET A 199 42.62 -11.05 5.88
C MET A 199 43.08 -12.07 4.85
N ALA A 200 44.12 -12.84 5.21
CA ALA A 200 44.58 -13.91 4.34
C ALA A 200 44.91 -15.18 5.13
N VAL A 201 44.64 -16.33 4.50
CA VAL A 201 45.16 -17.61 4.97
C VAL A 201 46.28 -18.02 4.03
N THR A 202 47.39 -18.43 4.62
CA THR A 202 48.62 -18.72 3.93
C THR A 202 49.09 -20.14 4.21
N PHE A 203 49.60 -20.78 3.18
CA PHE A 203 50.02 -22.18 3.18
C PHE A 203 51.42 -22.23 2.58
N THR A 204 52.39 -22.75 3.35
CA THR A 204 53.78 -22.84 2.91
C THR A 204 54.24 -24.28 2.95
N ALA A 205 54.94 -24.71 1.91
CA ALA A 205 55.66 -25.98 1.88
C ALA A 205 57.13 -25.72 1.55
N ASP A 206 58.02 -26.34 2.32
CA ASP A 206 59.47 -26.29 2.12
C ASP A 206 59.98 -27.69 1.79
N SER A 207 61.04 -27.82 0.99
CA SER A 207 61.63 -29.12 0.72
C SER A 207 63.15 -29.04 0.67
N GLU A 208 63.79 -29.77 1.57
CA GLU A 208 65.22 -30.08 1.54
C GLU A 208 65.52 -31.42 0.82
N SER A 209 64.49 -32.16 0.37
CA SER A 209 64.59 -33.51 -0.20
C SER A 209 63.88 -33.68 -1.56
N THR A 210 63.64 -34.91 -2.02
CA THR A 210 63.09 -35.18 -3.36
C THR A 210 61.62 -34.79 -3.53
N ARG A 211 60.81 -34.77 -2.45
CA ARG A 211 59.37 -34.39 -2.52
C ARG A 211 58.77 -34.10 -1.14
N ASN A 212 58.16 -32.93 -0.98
CA ASN A 212 57.26 -32.59 0.13
C ASN A 212 55.85 -32.32 -0.44
N ALA A 213 54.82 -32.91 0.15
CA ALA A 213 53.44 -32.67 -0.24
C ALA A 213 52.55 -32.60 1.00
N VAL A 214 51.62 -31.64 0.97
CA VAL A 214 50.72 -31.32 2.08
C VAL A 214 49.32 -31.16 1.52
N ASN A 215 48.35 -31.76 2.18
CA ASN A 215 46.95 -31.65 1.83
C ASN A 215 46.18 -30.98 2.95
N TYR A 216 45.40 -29.97 2.58
CA TYR A 216 44.43 -29.28 3.40
C TYR A 216 43.05 -29.69 2.92
N ARG A 217 42.26 -30.33 3.77
CA ARG A 217 40.91 -30.84 3.48
C ARG A 217 39.92 -30.14 4.40
N LYS A 218 38.65 -30.09 4.02
CA LYS A 218 37.60 -29.35 4.77
C LYS A 218 38.01 -27.90 5.03
N LEU A 219 38.84 -27.36 4.14
CA LEU A 219 39.42 -26.05 4.26
C LEU A 219 38.30 -25.01 4.07
N SER A 220 38.10 -24.15 5.05
CA SER A 220 37.09 -23.11 4.98
C SER A 220 37.43 -21.93 5.88
N VAL A 221 36.98 -20.74 5.47
CA VAL A 221 36.85 -19.59 6.37
C VAL A 221 35.42 -19.08 6.35
N VAL A 222 34.78 -18.97 7.51
CA VAL A 222 33.38 -18.54 7.64
C VAL A 222 33.28 -17.33 8.56
N ASP A 223 32.47 -16.35 8.16
CA ASP A 223 32.05 -15.23 9.00
C ASP A 223 30.95 -15.69 9.97
N LEU A 224 31.28 -15.78 11.26
CA LEU A 224 30.37 -16.26 12.30
C LEU A 224 29.29 -15.22 12.66
N ASN A 225 29.46 -13.96 12.24
CA ASN A 225 28.53 -12.87 12.47
C ASN A 225 27.66 -12.55 11.24
N GLN A 226 27.86 -13.23 10.12
CA GLN A 226 27.13 -12.98 8.89
C GLN A 226 25.61 -12.99 9.11
N GLY A 227 24.95 -11.94 8.61
CA GLY A 227 23.49 -11.79 8.65
C GLY A 227 22.94 -11.33 10.00
N ILE A 228 23.70 -11.41 11.10
CA ILE A 228 23.18 -11.07 12.43
C ILE A 228 22.79 -9.59 12.52
N THR A 229 23.66 -8.69 12.04
CA THR A 229 23.41 -7.24 12.11
C THR A 229 22.22 -6.85 11.23
N GLU A 230 22.21 -7.30 9.97
CA GLU A 230 21.14 -7.00 9.01
C GLU A 230 19.79 -7.57 9.46
N SER A 231 19.79 -8.76 10.07
CA SER A 231 18.59 -9.37 10.64
C SER A 231 18.06 -8.60 11.84
N ASN A 232 18.93 -8.18 12.77
CA ASN A 232 18.50 -7.38 13.93
C ASN A 232 17.95 -6.02 13.52
N GLU A 233 18.67 -5.29 12.66
CA GLU A 233 18.21 -3.99 12.15
C GLU A 233 16.90 -4.14 11.37
N GLY A 234 16.81 -5.18 10.53
CA GLY A 234 15.61 -5.49 9.78
C GLY A 234 14.42 -5.83 10.68
N LEU A 235 14.64 -6.59 11.76
CA LEU A 235 13.61 -6.94 12.73
C LEU A 235 13.11 -5.70 13.49
N GLU A 236 14.01 -4.88 14.00
CA GLU A 236 13.67 -3.62 14.68
C GLU A 236 12.97 -2.63 13.74
N ASP A 237 13.22 -2.69 12.43
CA ASP A 237 12.46 -1.87 11.47
C ASP A 237 11.00 -2.31 11.29
N LEU A 238 10.64 -3.54 11.66
CA LEU A 238 9.27 -4.05 11.54
C LEU A 238 8.35 -3.57 12.68
N PHE A 239 8.89 -3.29 13.87
CA PHE A 239 8.10 -3.05 15.08
C PHE A 239 8.17 -1.60 15.58
N THR A 240 7.09 -1.11 16.19
CA THR A 240 7.07 0.20 16.87
C THR A 240 7.66 0.14 18.28
N ASP A 241 7.81 -1.06 18.82
CA ASP A 241 8.21 -1.33 20.19
C ASP A 241 9.19 -2.50 20.25
N LYS A 242 10.08 -2.46 21.25
CA LYS A 242 11.10 -3.50 21.47
C LYS A 242 10.54 -4.83 22.00
N THR A 243 9.29 -4.84 22.46
CA THR A 243 8.63 -6.09 22.89
C THR A 243 8.02 -6.85 21.71
N HIS A 244 8.15 -6.33 20.49
CA HIS A 244 7.67 -6.92 19.26
C HIS A 244 6.16 -7.22 19.30
N THR A 245 5.38 -6.30 19.88
CA THR A 245 3.93 -6.45 20.06
C THR A 245 3.10 -5.69 19.04
N LYS A 246 3.67 -4.66 18.39
CA LYS A 246 2.99 -3.82 17.41
C LYS A 246 3.90 -3.53 16.22
N LEU A 247 3.36 -3.73 15.01
CA LEU A 247 4.05 -3.45 13.75
C LEU A 247 4.06 -1.96 13.41
N LYS A 248 5.11 -1.46 12.77
CA LYS A 248 5.11 -0.14 12.11
C LYS A 248 4.14 -0.13 10.94
N LEU A 249 3.71 1.05 10.51
CA LEU A 249 2.87 1.19 9.32
C LEU A 249 3.59 0.83 8.02
N SER A 250 4.92 0.94 8.03
CA SER A 250 5.79 0.56 6.90
C SER A 250 6.05 -0.94 6.79
N ALA A 251 5.67 -1.74 7.80
CA ALA A 251 5.94 -3.17 7.86
C ALA A 251 5.00 -3.95 6.92
N THR A 252 5.55 -4.47 5.82
CA THR A 252 4.83 -5.27 4.82
C THR A 252 5.34 -6.70 4.77
N GLN A 253 4.63 -7.59 4.06
CA GLN A 253 5.09 -8.96 3.83
C GLN A 253 6.47 -8.98 3.15
N ALA A 254 6.71 -8.10 2.18
CA ALA A 254 8.00 -8.00 1.49
C ALA A 254 9.15 -7.62 2.44
N LYS A 255 8.90 -6.74 3.43
CA LYS A 255 9.92 -6.44 4.46
C LYS A 255 10.18 -7.67 5.34
N ILE A 256 9.14 -8.37 5.80
CA ILE A 256 9.28 -9.60 6.60
C ILE A 256 10.09 -10.65 5.82
N ASP A 257 9.81 -10.86 4.55
CA ASP A 257 10.53 -11.81 3.69
C ASP A 257 12.00 -11.42 3.50
N LYS A 258 12.31 -10.12 3.42
CA LYS A 258 13.70 -9.62 3.35
C LYS A 258 14.46 -9.90 4.66
N VAL A 259 13.83 -9.70 5.81
CA VAL A 259 14.43 -10.03 7.12
C VAL A 259 14.64 -11.53 7.23
N LYS A 260 13.65 -12.34 6.82
CA LYS A 260 13.74 -13.81 6.77
C LYS A 260 14.97 -14.27 5.99
N LYS A 261 15.14 -13.73 4.78
CA LYS A 261 16.30 -14.05 3.92
C LYS A 261 17.63 -13.71 4.58
N SER A 262 17.69 -12.64 5.38
CA SER A 262 18.90 -12.28 6.14
C SER A 262 19.15 -13.27 7.27
N ILE A 263 18.11 -13.67 8.00
CA ILE A 263 18.18 -14.66 9.09
C ILE A 263 18.67 -16.03 8.58
N GLU A 264 18.23 -16.43 7.38
CA GLU A 264 18.65 -17.68 6.73
C GLU A 264 20.16 -17.73 6.41
N THR A 265 20.86 -16.59 6.39
CA THR A 265 22.32 -16.53 6.20
C THR A 265 23.13 -16.74 7.49
N ILE A 266 22.49 -16.62 8.66
CA ILE A 266 23.15 -16.77 9.96
C ILE A 266 23.60 -18.22 10.15
N VAL A 267 24.88 -18.40 10.45
CA VAL A 267 25.49 -19.73 10.66
C VAL A 267 25.37 -20.22 12.11
N ASN A 268 25.21 -19.31 13.06
CA ASN A 268 24.98 -19.65 14.46
C ASN A 268 23.52 -20.11 14.69
N ALA A 269 23.33 -21.43 14.87
CA ALA A 269 22.00 -22.04 14.97
C ALA A 269 21.12 -21.47 16.10
N THR A 270 21.72 -21.16 17.26
CA THR A 270 21.00 -20.57 18.40
C THR A 270 20.46 -19.19 18.03
N THR A 271 21.31 -18.31 17.52
CA THR A 271 20.95 -16.94 17.13
C THR A 271 19.93 -16.95 15.98
N GLN A 272 20.10 -17.84 15.00
CA GLN A 272 19.16 -18.01 13.90
C GLN A 272 17.76 -18.42 14.40
N THR A 273 17.69 -19.34 15.36
CA THR A 273 16.42 -19.82 15.93
C THR A 273 15.73 -18.73 16.74
N GLU A 274 16.47 -17.97 17.54
CA GLU A 274 15.96 -16.85 18.33
C GLU A 274 15.36 -15.77 17.42
N LEU A 275 16.12 -15.30 16.42
CA LEU A 275 15.64 -14.27 15.49
C LEU A 275 14.48 -14.77 14.61
N SER A 276 14.49 -16.04 14.21
CA SER A 276 13.37 -16.64 13.49
C SER A 276 12.09 -16.62 14.33
N THR A 277 12.20 -16.93 15.62
CA THR A 277 11.08 -16.90 16.57
C THR A 277 10.52 -15.49 16.70
N GLU A 278 11.39 -14.48 16.84
CA GLU A 278 10.95 -13.08 16.88
C GLU A 278 10.28 -12.65 15.56
N LEU A 279 10.82 -13.06 14.41
CA LEU A 279 10.21 -12.78 13.11
C LEU A 279 8.80 -13.41 12.98
N THR A 280 8.55 -14.59 13.57
CA THR A 280 7.20 -15.19 13.56
C THR A 280 6.15 -14.31 14.25
N LYS A 281 6.55 -13.48 15.25
CA LYS A 281 5.64 -12.50 15.87
C LYS A 281 5.19 -11.45 14.86
N ALA A 282 6.12 -10.96 14.03
CA ALA A 282 5.81 -10.00 12.97
C ALA A 282 4.82 -10.59 11.97
N GLN A 283 5.07 -11.83 11.53
CA GLN A 283 4.18 -12.54 10.60
C GLN A 283 2.78 -12.71 11.21
N ALA A 284 2.68 -13.20 12.45
CA ALA A 284 1.41 -13.38 13.12
C ALA A 284 0.62 -12.07 13.31
N LEU A 285 1.30 -10.96 13.61
CA LEU A 285 0.66 -9.64 13.70
C LEU A 285 0.16 -9.15 12.34
N LEU A 286 0.92 -9.38 11.27
CA LEU A 286 0.51 -9.02 9.91
C LEU A 286 -0.68 -9.87 9.45
N ASP A 287 -0.68 -11.16 9.75
CA ASP A 287 -1.74 -12.12 9.38
C ASP A 287 -3.06 -11.85 10.09
N LYS A 288 -3.03 -11.33 11.33
CA LYS A 288 -4.22 -10.85 12.04
C LYS A 288 -4.95 -9.70 11.34
N ILE A 289 -4.29 -9.01 10.40
CA ILE A 289 -4.92 -7.96 9.60
C ILE A 289 -5.74 -8.59 8.49
N THR A 290 -7.04 -8.64 8.71
CA THR A 290 -8.06 -8.92 7.69
C THR A 290 -8.68 -7.59 7.26
N MET A 291 -8.33 -7.14 6.05
CA MET A 291 -8.88 -5.90 5.52
C MET A 291 -10.40 -6.02 5.35
N SER A 292 -11.12 -5.02 5.85
CA SER A 292 -12.56 -4.87 5.67
C SER A 292 -12.85 -3.51 5.06
N LEU A 293 -13.95 -3.39 4.32
CA LEU A 293 -14.42 -2.10 3.80
C LEU A 293 -15.93 -2.15 3.64
N THR A 294 -16.59 -1.14 4.18
CA THR A 294 -18.02 -0.89 4.08
C THR A 294 -18.21 0.56 3.68
N ILE A 295 -18.89 0.76 2.56
CA ILE A 295 -19.36 2.07 2.07
C ILE A 295 -20.89 2.05 1.97
N PRO A 296 -21.56 3.19 1.76
CA PRO A 296 -23.01 3.23 1.62
C PRO A 296 -23.50 2.23 0.57
N THR A 297 -24.70 1.71 0.76
CA THR A 297 -25.34 0.76 -0.17
C THR A 297 -25.56 1.38 -1.54
N GLU A 298 -25.77 2.69 -1.57
CA GLU A 298 -25.96 3.47 -2.79
C GLU A 298 -25.31 4.85 -2.69
N LEU A 299 -25.08 5.42 -3.86
CA LEU A 299 -24.71 6.81 -4.08
C LEU A 299 -25.66 7.34 -5.14
N VAL A 300 -25.97 8.63 -5.09
CA VAL A 300 -26.98 9.25 -5.97
C VAL A 300 -26.45 10.53 -6.60
N ASN A 301 -27.11 11.02 -7.63
CA ASN A 301 -26.76 12.24 -8.37
C ASN A 301 -27.51 13.51 -7.92
N ASP A 302 -28.47 13.42 -7.00
CA ASP A 302 -29.21 14.61 -6.53
C ASP A 302 -28.32 15.52 -5.66
N PRO A 303 -28.05 16.78 -6.10
CA PRO A 303 -27.27 17.75 -5.32
C PRO A 303 -27.90 18.17 -3.98
N LYS A 304 -29.15 17.78 -3.70
CA LYS A 304 -29.79 18.01 -2.40
C LYS A 304 -29.55 16.84 -1.44
N ASN A 305 -29.18 15.67 -1.95
CA ASN A 305 -28.98 14.46 -1.17
C ASN A 305 -27.53 14.33 -0.68
N GLU A 306 -27.32 14.12 0.62
CA GLU A 306 -25.98 13.98 1.22
C GLU A 306 -25.14 12.88 0.54
N LEU A 307 -25.78 11.79 0.10
CA LEU A 307 -25.11 10.67 -0.58
C LEU A 307 -24.56 11.05 -1.97
N SER A 308 -24.92 12.22 -2.50
CA SER A 308 -24.30 12.77 -3.72
C SER A 308 -22.98 13.50 -3.45
N HIS A 309 -22.68 13.83 -2.20
CA HIS A 309 -21.52 14.63 -1.82
C HIS A 309 -20.57 13.93 -0.87
N THR A 310 -21.07 13.06 0.00
CA THR A 310 -20.30 12.52 1.11
C THR A 310 -20.36 11.01 1.13
N ILE A 311 -19.18 10.39 1.20
CA ILE A 311 -19.02 8.95 1.42
C ILE A 311 -18.60 8.74 2.87
N LYS A 312 -19.48 8.13 3.66
CA LYS A 312 -19.19 7.68 5.02
C LYS A 312 -19.08 6.16 5.04
N GLY A 313 -18.05 5.64 5.69
CA GLY A 313 -17.82 4.21 5.70
C GLY A 313 -16.95 3.76 6.87
N LYS A 314 -16.67 2.46 6.87
CA LYS A 314 -15.80 1.82 7.84
C LYS A 314 -14.82 0.89 7.13
N THR A 315 -13.59 0.85 7.61
CA THR A 315 -12.54 -0.04 7.13
C THR A 315 -11.67 -0.49 8.30
N TYR A 316 -10.53 -1.12 8.03
CA TYR A 316 -9.59 -1.48 9.09
C TYR A 316 -8.99 -0.21 9.71
N PRO A 317 -8.84 -0.11 11.04
CA PRO A 317 -8.26 1.03 11.74
C PRO A 317 -7.01 1.62 11.08
N ASN A 318 -6.93 2.95 11.02
CA ASN A 318 -5.78 3.71 10.50
C ASN A 318 -5.42 3.45 9.03
N SER A 319 -6.28 2.78 8.25
CA SER A 319 -6.04 2.52 6.83
C SER A 319 -6.11 3.80 6.00
N PHE A 320 -5.32 3.85 4.94
CA PHE A 320 -5.45 4.88 3.92
C PHE A 320 -6.63 4.58 3.02
N VAL A 321 -7.40 5.61 2.69
CA VAL A 321 -8.59 5.49 1.84
C VAL A 321 -8.40 6.33 0.57
N HIS A 322 -8.55 5.67 -0.56
CA HIS A 322 -8.48 6.26 -1.89
C HIS A 322 -9.83 6.20 -2.59
N PHE A 323 -10.25 7.31 -3.17
CA PHE A 323 -11.49 7.43 -3.94
C PHE A 323 -11.17 7.70 -5.41
N SER A 324 -11.89 7.01 -6.30
CA SER A 324 -11.76 7.16 -7.75
C SER A 324 -13.09 6.91 -8.47
N GLY A 325 -13.10 7.11 -9.80
CA GLY A 325 -14.26 6.80 -10.65
C GLY A 325 -15.27 7.93 -10.81
N SER A 326 -15.06 9.06 -10.13
CA SER A 326 -15.76 10.32 -10.40
C SER A 326 -14.75 11.43 -10.69
N SER A 327 -15.10 12.30 -11.64
CA SER A 327 -14.33 13.51 -11.95
C SER A 327 -14.37 14.57 -10.85
N ALA A 328 -15.28 14.42 -9.87
CA ALA A 328 -15.40 15.31 -8.73
C ALA A 328 -14.29 15.11 -7.67
N PHE A 329 -13.58 13.97 -7.69
CA PHE A 329 -12.50 13.72 -6.75
C PHE A 329 -11.23 14.50 -7.11
N PRO A 330 -10.67 15.30 -6.20
CA PRO A 330 -9.32 15.82 -6.35
C PRO A 330 -8.28 14.71 -6.24
N ALA A 331 -7.07 15.00 -6.72
CA ALA A 331 -5.92 14.14 -6.51
C ALA A 331 -5.66 13.94 -5.01
N GLY A 332 -5.33 12.70 -4.63
CA GLY A 332 -4.88 12.41 -3.26
C GLY A 332 -3.58 13.15 -2.94
N ILE A 333 -3.38 13.49 -1.67
CA ILE A 333 -2.19 14.22 -1.19
C ILE A 333 -1.39 13.41 -0.17
N LEU A 334 -1.97 12.36 0.41
CA LEU A 334 -1.32 11.54 1.43
C LEU A 334 -0.48 10.45 0.77
N SER A 335 0.78 10.34 1.16
CA SER A 335 1.61 9.16 0.91
C SER A 335 1.41 8.15 2.02
N SER A 336 1.48 6.86 1.70
CA SER A 336 1.62 5.84 2.72
C SER A 336 3.07 5.71 3.21
N GLU A 337 3.26 5.00 4.32
CA GLU A 337 4.57 4.64 4.86
C GLU A 337 5.15 3.37 4.20
N VAL A 338 4.43 2.76 3.25
CA VAL A 338 4.88 1.57 2.52
C VAL A 338 5.90 2.00 1.47
N ALA A 339 7.11 1.44 1.54
CA ALA A 339 8.14 1.68 0.54
C ALA A 339 7.62 1.29 -0.86
N ASP A 340 7.97 2.10 -1.86
CA ASP A 340 7.60 1.94 -3.27
C ASP A 340 6.09 2.10 -3.60
N ASP A 341 5.24 2.40 -2.62
CA ASP A 341 3.87 2.80 -2.88
C ASP A 341 3.81 4.24 -3.42
N SER A 342 3.66 4.35 -4.73
CA SER A 342 3.50 5.63 -5.42
C SER A 342 2.09 6.20 -5.35
N LYS A 343 1.11 5.43 -4.85
CA LYS A 343 -0.30 5.85 -4.82
C LYS A 343 -0.50 6.96 -3.80
N LYS A 344 -1.34 7.92 -4.16
CA LYS A 344 -1.81 8.97 -3.25
C LYS A 344 -3.21 8.70 -2.76
N TYR A 345 -3.42 8.95 -1.49
CA TYR A 345 -4.67 8.74 -0.79
C TYR A 345 -5.28 10.08 -0.39
N GLN A 346 -6.60 10.15 -0.36
CA GLN A 346 -7.30 11.39 0.00
C GLN A 346 -7.38 11.54 1.51
N ILE A 347 -7.68 10.47 2.24
CA ILE A 347 -7.82 10.50 3.70
C ILE A 347 -7.28 9.23 4.35
N ARG A 348 -7.30 9.24 5.67
CA ARG A 348 -6.99 8.12 6.54
C ARG A 348 -8.17 7.86 7.47
N ALA A 349 -8.52 6.60 7.67
CA ALA A 349 -9.52 6.20 8.65
C ALA A 349 -9.00 6.43 10.09
N ASP A 350 -9.92 6.60 11.05
CA ASP A 350 -9.58 6.77 12.46
C ASP A 350 -9.14 5.45 13.15
N GLU A 351 -8.92 5.50 14.46
CA GLU A 351 -8.49 4.35 15.28
C GLU A 351 -9.57 3.25 15.38
N GLU A 352 -10.83 3.59 15.17
CA GLU A 352 -11.95 2.66 15.10
C GLU A 352 -12.23 2.17 13.67
N GLY A 353 -11.55 2.75 12.67
CA GLY A 353 -11.69 2.44 11.26
C GLY A 353 -12.78 3.22 10.52
N ASN A 354 -13.42 4.21 11.13
CA ASN A 354 -14.40 5.04 10.45
C ASN A 354 -13.72 6.05 9.54
N PHE A 355 -14.39 6.41 8.44
CA PHE A 355 -13.96 7.49 7.56
C PHE A 355 -15.16 8.24 7.00
N SER A 356 -14.95 9.51 6.68
CA SER A 356 -15.92 10.36 6.00
C SER A 356 -15.17 11.27 5.02
N TYR A 357 -15.60 11.25 3.77
CA TYR A 357 -15.04 12.09 2.72
C TYR A 357 -16.16 12.89 2.05
N SER A 358 -16.07 14.21 2.10
CA SER A 358 -16.95 15.11 1.36
C SER A 358 -16.23 15.65 0.12
N LEU A 359 -16.93 15.67 -1.01
CA LEU A 359 -16.46 16.29 -2.23
C LEU A 359 -16.21 17.80 -2.03
N PRO A 360 -15.38 18.43 -2.87
CA PRO A 360 -15.20 19.89 -2.86
C PRO A 360 -16.53 20.64 -3.00
N GLU A 361 -16.59 21.87 -2.48
CA GLU A 361 -17.80 22.69 -2.53
C GLU A 361 -18.38 22.81 -3.95
N GLY A 362 -19.71 22.67 -4.05
CA GLY A 362 -20.43 22.70 -5.32
C GLY A 362 -20.22 21.47 -6.22
N LYS A 363 -19.50 20.44 -5.77
CA LYS A 363 -19.35 19.17 -6.49
C LYS A 363 -20.26 18.09 -5.91
N TYR A 364 -20.78 17.27 -6.80
CA TYR A 364 -21.67 16.14 -6.52
C TYR A 364 -21.44 15.05 -7.57
N PHE A 365 -21.89 13.83 -7.27
CA PHE A 365 -21.75 12.71 -8.20
C PHE A 365 -22.67 12.86 -9.40
N LYS A 366 -22.24 12.35 -10.56
CA LYS A 366 -23.07 12.34 -11.76
C LYS A 366 -23.71 10.96 -11.95
N TRP A 367 -24.88 10.96 -12.58
CA TRP A 367 -25.57 9.73 -12.94
C TRP A 367 -24.63 8.77 -13.65
N ASN A 368 -24.70 7.49 -13.27
CA ASN A 368 -23.95 6.40 -13.89
C ASN A 368 -22.42 6.41 -13.67
N GLU A 369 -21.87 7.34 -12.85
CA GLU A 369 -20.48 7.25 -12.40
C GLU A 369 -20.26 5.96 -11.57
N LYS A 370 -19.09 5.34 -11.70
CA LYS A 370 -18.71 4.13 -10.96
C LYS A 370 -17.67 4.49 -9.91
N VAL A 371 -18.12 4.92 -8.75
CA VAL A 371 -17.26 5.35 -7.65
C VAL A 371 -16.63 4.12 -6.99
N THR A 372 -15.29 4.07 -6.97
CA THR A 372 -14.52 3.03 -6.30
C THR A 372 -13.83 3.60 -5.07
N VAL A 373 -14.02 2.94 -3.93
CA VAL A 373 -13.31 3.22 -2.69
C VAL A 373 -12.33 2.07 -2.45
N THR A 374 -11.04 2.41 -2.30
CA THR A 374 -9.97 1.46 -2.01
C THR A 374 -9.40 1.76 -0.63
N SER A 375 -9.33 0.76 0.24
CA SER A 375 -8.65 0.85 1.52
C SER A 375 -7.31 0.10 1.48
N MET A 376 -6.28 0.66 2.11
CA MET A 376 -4.95 0.06 2.19
C MET A 376 -4.34 0.21 3.58
N LEU A 377 -3.77 -0.89 4.09
CA LEU A 377 -2.88 -0.86 5.25
C LEU A 377 -1.73 -1.85 5.04
N ARG A 378 -0.47 -1.39 5.20
CA ARG A 378 0.73 -2.25 5.12
C ARG A 378 0.82 -3.07 3.84
N GLY A 379 0.39 -2.49 2.71
CA GLY A 379 0.37 -3.15 1.39
C GLY A 379 -0.79 -4.11 1.15
N LYS A 380 -1.60 -4.44 2.18
CA LYS A 380 -2.86 -5.16 2.00
C LYS A 380 -3.93 -4.19 1.53
N THR A 381 -4.74 -4.59 0.56
CA THR A 381 -5.80 -3.74 -0.01
C THR A 381 -7.14 -4.44 -0.07
N THR A 382 -8.21 -3.66 -0.05
CA THR A 382 -9.57 -4.09 -0.38
C THR A 382 -10.29 -2.94 -1.08
N SER A 383 -11.29 -3.23 -1.91
CA SER A 383 -12.04 -2.19 -2.62
C SER A 383 -13.51 -2.53 -2.76
N GLN A 384 -14.34 -1.50 -2.83
CA GLN A 384 -15.75 -1.60 -3.17
C GLN A 384 -16.10 -0.54 -4.21
N THR A 385 -16.99 -0.89 -5.13
CA THR A 385 -17.50 0.01 -6.16
C THR A 385 -19.00 0.17 -6.01
N ARG A 386 -19.50 1.39 -6.20
CA ARG A 386 -20.91 1.73 -6.32
C ARG A 386 -21.16 2.49 -7.59
N GLN A 387 -22.23 2.13 -8.27
CA GLN A 387 -22.75 2.92 -9.38
C GLN A 387 -23.68 3.99 -8.80
N VAL A 388 -23.50 5.22 -9.26
CA VAL A 388 -24.32 6.35 -8.85
C VAL A 388 -25.68 6.22 -9.53
N LYS A 389 -26.72 6.10 -8.71
CA LYS A 389 -28.10 6.01 -9.17
C LYS A 389 -28.65 7.39 -9.48
N ASP A 390 -29.73 7.39 -10.26
CA ASP A 390 -30.53 8.58 -10.44
C ASP A 390 -31.47 8.75 -9.25
N ASP A 391 -31.54 9.96 -8.72
CA ASP A 391 -32.39 10.39 -7.60
C ASP A 391 -32.89 11.82 -7.84
N VAL A 392 -32.74 12.35 -9.07
CA VAL A 392 -33.20 13.68 -9.46
C VAL A 392 -34.61 13.54 -10.04
N PRO A 393 -35.65 14.07 -9.38
CA PRO A 393 -36.98 14.06 -9.95
C PRO A 393 -37.09 14.93 -11.20
N PRO A 394 -38.01 14.61 -12.12
CA PRO A 394 -38.39 15.52 -13.20
C PRO A 394 -38.77 16.91 -12.70
N GLU A 395 -38.63 17.91 -13.56
CA GLU A 395 -39.24 19.21 -13.30
C GLU A 395 -40.76 19.09 -13.17
N LYS A 396 -41.35 19.98 -12.36
CA LYS A 396 -42.80 20.10 -12.19
C LYS A 396 -43.50 20.16 -13.56
N PRO A 397 -44.43 19.25 -13.87
CA PRO A 397 -45.15 19.26 -15.13
C PRO A 397 -46.08 20.48 -15.24
N LYS A 398 -46.39 20.89 -16.48
CA LYS A 398 -47.36 21.95 -16.78
C LYS A 398 -48.64 21.33 -17.31
N LEU A 399 -49.76 21.66 -16.71
CA LEU A 399 -51.09 21.23 -17.14
C LEU A 399 -51.79 22.38 -17.87
N ASN A 400 -52.23 22.15 -19.11
CA ASN A 400 -52.95 23.17 -19.86
C ASN A 400 -54.40 23.31 -19.35
N THR A 401 -55.03 24.44 -19.69
CA THR A 401 -56.43 24.70 -19.34
C THR A 401 -57.36 23.58 -19.80
N ILE A 402 -58.19 23.11 -18.88
CA ILE A 402 -59.16 22.03 -19.11
C ILE A 402 -60.54 22.63 -19.37
N LYS A 403 -61.25 22.15 -20.38
CA LYS A 403 -62.63 22.52 -20.69
C LYS A 403 -63.54 21.32 -20.48
N ASP A 404 -64.78 21.57 -20.08
CA ASP A 404 -65.82 20.55 -19.89
C ASP A 404 -66.05 19.64 -21.12
N GLN A 405 -65.91 20.17 -22.33
CA GLN A 405 -66.03 19.41 -23.59
C GLN A 405 -64.69 18.86 -24.12
N ALA A 406 -63.61 18.87 -23.32
CA ALA A 406 -62.30 18.41 -23.77
C ALA A 406 -62.27 16.89 -24.04
N GLY A 407 -61.86 16.50 -25.25
CA GLY A 407 -61.63 15.10 -25.61
C GLY A 407 -60.26 14.55 -25.17
N THR A 408 -59.30 15.45 -24.97
CA THR A 408 -57.95 15.17 -24.49
C THR A 408 -57.52 16.25 -23.51
N ILE A 409 -56.60 15.90 -22.63
CA ILE A 409 -55.98 16.82 -21.66
C ILE A 409 -54.49 16.85 -21.97
N SER A 410 -53.97 18.03 -22.28
CA SER A 410 -52.59 18.20 -22.71
C SER A 410 -51.74 18.99 -21.71
N GLY A 411 -50.43 18.88 -21.87
CA GLY A 411 -49.46 19.61 -21.08
C GLY A 411 -48.03 19.25 -21.43
N GLU A 412 -47.09 19.70 -20.60
CA GLU A 412 -45.65 19.48 -20.74
C GLU A 412 -45.08 18.77 -19.50
N SER A 413 -44.10 17.90 -19.70
CA SER A 413 -43.37 17.16 -18.67
C SER A 413 -41.98 16.80 -19.21
N GLU A 414 -41.11 16.23 -18.36
CA GLU A 414 -39.91 15.55 -18.86
C GLU A 414 -40.27 14.48 -19.90
N ALA A 415 -39.46 14.40 -20.95
CA ALA A 415 -39.64 13.44 -22.03
C ALA A 415 -39.63 12.00 -21.51
N ASP A 416 -40.51 11.17 -22.08
CA ASP A 416 -40.67 9.75 -21.72
C ASP A 416 -41.11 9.48 -20.26
N ALA A 417 -41.36 10.53 -19.45
CA ALA A 417 -41.87 10.39 -18.10
C ALA A 417 -43.35 9.95 -18.10
N THR A 418 -43.72 9.14 -17.10
CA THR A 418 -45.10 8.75 -16.86
C THR A 418 -45.84 9.90 -16.19
N VAL A 419 -46.84 10.45 -16.86
CA VAL A 419 -47.70 11.53 -16.35
C VAL A 419 -48.94 10.91 -15.72
N THR A 420 -49.20 11.24 -14.45
CA THR A 420 -50.39 10.79 -13.72
C THR A 420 -51.22 11.99 -13.30
N MET A 421 -52.50 11.99 -13.69
CA MET A 421 -53.46 13.04 -13.39
C MET A 421 -54.37 12.63 -12.25
N TYR A 422 -54.61 13.53 -11.31
CA TYR A 422 -55.36 13.29 -10.08
C TYR A 422 -56.55 14.24 -9.96
N ASP A 423 -57.69 13.72 -9.47
CA ASP A 423 -58.80 14.55 -9.02
C ASP A 423 -58.44 15.18 -7.67
N LYS A 424 -58.43 16.51 -7.58
CA LYS A 424 -57.97 17.22 -6.39
C LYS A 424 -58.88 17.01 -5.17
N SER A 425 -60.12 16.58 -5.38
CA SER A 425 -61.08 16.43 -4.29
C SER A 425 -60.78 15.23 -3.39
N ASP A 426 -60.16 14.17 -3.94
CA ASP A 426 -59.89 12.92 -3.24
C ASP A 426 -58.51 12.32 -3.53
N ASP A 427 -57.67 13.03 -4.30
CA ASP A 427 -56.35 12.63 -4.79
C ASP A 427 -56.36 11.25 -5.50
N THR A 428 -57.50 10.87 -6.11
CA THR A 428 -57.60 9.63 -6.88
C THR A 428 -57.07 9.81 -8.31
N VAL A 429 -56.45 8.75 -8.85
CA VAL A 429 -55.94 8.76 -10.22
C VAL A 429 -57.10 8.87 -11.20
N PHE A 430 -57.12 9.97 -11.95
CA PHE A 430 -58.10 10.25 -12.98
C PHE A 430 -57.66 9.71 -14.35
N LEU A 431 -56.43 10.01 -14.77
CA LEU A 431 -55.82 9.55 -16.03
C LEU A 431 -54.33 9.26 -15.84
N THR A 432 -53.77 8.45 -16.73
CA THR A 432 -52.33 8.23 -16.82
C THR A 432 -51.93 8.17 -18.29
N GLY A 433 -50.69 8.55 -18.58
CA GLY A 433 -50.09 8.46 -19.90
C GLY A 433 -48.59 8.73 -19.81
N THR A 434 -47.95 8.91 -20.95
CA THR A 434 -46.50 9.17 -21.03
C THR A 434 -46.30 10.43 -21.86
N ALA A 435 -45.37 11.29 -21.44
CA ALA A 435 -44.93 12.40 -22.28
C ALA A 435 -44.12 11.87 -23.46
N GLY A 436 -44.32 12.46 -24.63
CA GLY A 436 -43.52 12.14 -25.81
C GLY A 436 -42.06 12.57 -25.66
N ALA A 437 -41.23 12.21 -26.63
CA ALA A 437 -39.83 12.63 -26.70
C ALA A 437 -39.64 14.16 -26.80
N ASP A 438 -40.70 14.89 -27.17
CA ASP A 438 -40.75 16.35 -27.19
C ASP A 438 -41.20 16.97 -25.85
N GLY A 439 -41.45 16.14 -24.83
CA GLY A 439 -41.94 16.56 -23.52
C GLY A 439 -43.44 16.87 -23.48
N GLN A 440 -44.17 16.75 -24.58
CA GLN A 440 -45.61 16.99 -24.58
C GLN A 440 -46.37 15.72 -24.24
N PHE A 441 -47.42 15.84 -23.42
CA PHE A 441 -48.36 14.75 -23.18
C PHE A 441 -49.76 15.11 -23.66
N SER A 442 -50.52 14.08 -24.05
CA SER A 442 -51.94 14.19 -24.41
C SER A 442 -52.70 12.98 -23.86
N LEU A 443 -53.37 13.17 -22.72
CA LEU A 443 -54.16 12.15 -22.05
C LEU A 443 -55.56 12.10 -22.69
N VAL A 444 -55.94 10.96 -23.27
CA VAL A 444 -57.27 10.79 -23.86
C VAL A 444 -58.30 10.62 -22.75
N VAL A 445 -59.35 11.45 -22.75
CA VAL A 445 -60.47 11.29 -21.81
C VAL A 445 -61.36 10.14 -22.32
N PRO A 446 -61.59 9.07 -21.53
CA PRO A 446 -62.51 8.00 -21.91
C PRO A 446 -63.94 8.52 -22.09
N GLU A 447 -64.70 7.92 -23.00
CA GLU A 447 -66.07 8.38 -23.30
C GLU A 447 -67.00 8.33 -22.07
N ALA A 448 -66.81 7.34 -21.19
CA ALA A 448 -67.54 7.22 -19.92
C ALA A 448 -67.26 8.37 -18.92
N LYS A 449 -66.21 9.16 -19.15
CA LYS A 449 -65.81 10.32 -18.34
C LYS A 449 -66.10 11.66 -19.03
N LYS A 450 -66.78 11.66 -20.20
CA LYS A 450 -67.17 12.87 -20.93
C LYS A 450 -68.66 13.18 -20.78
N PRO A 451 -69.06 14.46 -20.81
CA PRO A 451 -68.19 15.63 -20.64
C PRO A 451 -67.55 15.65 -19.25
N LEU A 452 -66.43 16.35 -19.10
CA LEU A 452 -65.82 16.57 -17.79
C LEU A 452 -66.75 17.43 -16.94
N VAL A 453 -66.80 17.16 -15.64
CA VAL A 453 -67.63 17.91 -14.70
C VAL A 453 -67.06 19.33 -14.53
N PRO A 454 -67.81 20.40 -14.86
CA PRO A 454 -67.34 21.77 -14.65
C PRO A 454 -66.95 22.05 -13.19
N TYR A 455 -66.01 22.97 -13.00
CA TYR A 455 -65.51 23.39 -11.69
C TYR A 455 -64.78 22.32 -10.86
N LYS A 456 -64.61 21.10 -11.38
CA LYS A 456 -63.65 20.14 -10.80
C LYS A 456 -62.22 20.62 -10.98
N THR A 457 -61.38 20.33 -10.00
CA THR A 457 -59.97 20.71 -10.00
C THR A 457 -59.11 19.47 -10.20
N TYR A 458 -58.11 19.56 -11.07
CA TYR A 458 -57.16 18.49 -11.34
C TYR A 458 -55.73 19.00 -11.33
N TYR A 459 -54.79 18.11 -11.01
CA TYR A 459 -53.36 18.34 -11.17
C TYR A 459 -52.69 17.10 -11.75
N VAL A 460 -51.44 17.24 -12.20
CA VAL A 460 -50.63 16.11 -12.69
C VAL A 460 -49.29 16.04 -11.96
N THR A 461 -48.74 14.83 -11.83
CA THR A 461 -47.34 14.58 -11.51
C THR A 461 -46.68 13.82 -12.66
N ALA A 462 -45.36 13.90 -12.74
CA ALA A 462 -44.53 13.14 -13.65
C ALA A 462 -43.55 12.24 -12.90
N THR A 463 -43.38 11.00 -13.37
CA THR A 463 -42.44 10.01 -12.84
C THR A 463 -41.44 9.61 -13.93
N ASP A 464 -40.14 9.76 -13.66
CA ASP A 464 -39.09 9.36 -14.60
C ASP A 464 -38.90 7.84 -14.69
N ALA A 465 -37.93 7.41 -15.50
CA ALA A 465 -37.58 5.99 -15.65
C ALA A 465 -36.88 5.37 -14.42
N ALA A 466 -36.29 6.19 -13.55
CA ALA A 466 -35.67 5.76 -12.30
C ALA A 466 -36.70 5.61 -11.16
N GLY A 467 -37.92 6.11 -11.35
CA GLY A 467 -39.01 6.09 -10.39
C GLY A 467 -39.12 7.36 -9.53
N ASN A 468 -38.36 8.42 -9.84
CA ASN A 468 -38.43 9.69 -9.11
C ASN A 468 -39.69 10.45 -9.53
N VAL A 469 -40.42 10.99 -8.55
CA VAL A 469 -41.69 11.70 -8.77
C VAL A 469 -41.48 13.20 -8.58
N SER A 470 -41.91 13.97 -9.57
CA SER A 470 -41.89 15.45 -9.54
C SER A 470 -42.90 16.05 -8.54
N ASP A 471 -42.72 17.33 -8.25
CA ASP A 471 -43.76 18.15 -7.62
C ASP A 471 -45.02 18.20 -8.49
N ALA A 472 -46.19 18.36 -7.88
CA ALA A 472 -47.45 18.50 -8.61
C ALA A 472 -47.49 19.77 -9.48
N SER A 473 -48.14 19.66 -10.64
CA SER A 473 -48.48 20.79 -11.51
C SER A 473 -49.27 21.87 -10.76
N ASP A 474 -49.43 23.05 -11.36
CA ASP A 474 -50.47 23.96 -10.89
C ASP A 474 -51.86 23.32 -11.11
N ASP A 475 -52.76 23.58 -10.18
CA ASP A 475 -54.15 23.11 -10.25
C ASP A 475 -54.86 23.73 -11.45
N GLN A 476 -55.62 22.93 -12.20
CA GLN A 476 -56.49 23.39 -13.28
C GLN A 476 -57.95 23.08 -12.95
N VAL A 477 -58.77 24.12 -12.95
CA VAL A 477 -60.23 24.02 -12.79
C VAL A 477 -60.85 23.81 -14.17
N VAL A 478 -61.74 22.82 -14.30
CA VAL A 478 -62.50 22.59 -15.54
C VAL A 478 -63.36 23.81 -15.83
N VAL A 479 -63.05 24.48 -16.93
CA VAL A 479 -63.81 25.63 -17.42
C VAL A 479 -65.11 25.13 -18.02
N ASP A 480 -66.21 25.64 -17.50
CA ASP A 480 -67.53 25.46 -18.07
C ASP A 480 -67.65 26.22 -19.40
N THR A 481 -67.93 25.50 -20.48
CA THR A 481 -68.16 26.10 -21.80
C THR A 481 -69.49 25.69 -22.41
N THR A 482 -70.30 24.91 -21.68
CA THR A 482 -71.61 24.48 -22.14
C THR A 482 -72.64 25.52 -21.75
N ALA A 483 -73.43 25.99 -22.71
CA ALA A 483 -74.49 26.93 -22.41
C ALA A 483 -75.68 26.22 -21.72
N PRO A 484 -76.37 26.88 -20.78
CA PRO A 484 -77.55 26.31 -20.15
C PRO A 484 -78.68 26.09 -21.17
N LYS A 485 -79.46 25.04 -20.96
CA LYS A 485 -80.64 24.69 -21.76
C LYS A 485 -81.90 25.02 -20.98
N ALA A 486 -82.93 25.50 -21.67
CA ALA A 486 -84.24 25.76 -21.10
C ALA A 486 -85.34 25.54 -22.14
N GLU A 487 -86.55 25.24 -21.68
CA GLU A 487 -87.74 25.11 -22.53
C GLU A 487 -88.71 26.27 -22.27
N ALA A 488 -89.38 26.75 -23.32
CA ALA A 488 -90.38 27.79 -23.16
C ALA A 488 -91.69 27.24 -22.55
N VAL A 489 -92.24 27.93 -21.56
CA VAL A 489 -93.55 27.59 -21.00
C VAL A 489 -94.64 28.13 -21.92
N LYS A 490 -95.51 27.26 -22.42
CA LYS A 490 -96.72 27.69 -23.14
C LYS A 490 -97.74 28.24 -22.15
N GLN A 491 -98.10 29.51 -22.30
CA GLN A 491 -99.05 30.21 -21.43
C GLN A 491 -100.18 30.84 -22.26
N ALA A 492 -101.40 30.77 -21.75
CA ALA A 492 -102.52 31.55 -22.27
C ALA A 492 -102.53 32.91 -21.55
N LEU A 493 -102.54 34.00 -22.33
CA LEU A 493 -102.57 35.37 -21.82
C LEU A 493 -103.82 36.07 -22.34
N THR A 494 -104.44 36.91 -21.51
CA THR A 494 -105.51 37.79 -21.98
C THR A 494 -104.90 39.04 -22.60
N LEU A 495 -105.43 39.48 -23.74
CA LEU A 495 -104.93 40.67 -24.42
C LEU A 495 -105.10 41.91 -23.52
N GLY A 496 -103.99 42.52 -23.12
CA GLY A 496 -103.95 43.68 -22.21
C GLY A 496 -103.28 43.39 -20.86
N ASP A 497 -103.05 42.12 -20.51
CA ASP A 497 -102.32 41.74 -19.30
C ASP A 497 -100.82 42.06 -19.41
N LYS A 498 -100.19 42.36 -18.26
CA LYS A 498 -98.72 42.45 -18.19
C LYS A 498 -98.12 41.08 -18.45
N LEU A 499 -97.06 41.03 -19.26
CA LEU A 499 -96.30 39.80 -19.48
C LEU A 499 -95.74 39.27 -18.15
N PRO A 500 -95.72 37.93 -17.95
CA PRO A 500 -95.02 37.31 -16.83
C PRO A 500 -93.55 37.71 -16.79
N ALA A 501 -92.92 37.62 -15.61
CA ALA A 501 -91.47 37.75 -15.50
C ALA A 501 -90.75 36.61 -16.26
N ILE A 502 -89.56 36.89 -16.81
CA ILE A 502 -88.81 35.97 -17.68
C ILE A 502 -88.49 34.64 -16.98
N ASP A 503 -88.23 34.67 -15.67
CA ASP A 503 -88.02 33.50 -14.83
C ASP A 503 -89.24 32.58 -14.73
N LYS A 504 -90.44 33.08 -15.04
CA LYS A 504 -91.68 32.30 -15.15
C LYS A 504 -92.02 31.89 -16.59
N MET A 505 -91.20 32.27 -17.56
CA MET A 505 -91.40 31.94 -18.98
C MET A 505 -90.59 30.72 -19.43
N LEU A 506 -89.68 30.24 -18.59
CA LEU A 506 -88.82 29.10 -18.87
C LEU A 506 -89.08 27.96 -17.88
N THR A 507 -89.04 26.72 -18.36
CA THR A 507 -89.08 25.49 -17.56
C THR A 507 -87.94 24.58 -17.99
N ASN A 508 -87.67 23.51 -17.24
CA ASN A 508 -86.65 22.52 -17.58
C ASN A 508 -85.26 23.16 -17.80
N ILE A 509 -84.93 24.20 -17.02
CA ILE A 509 -83.61 24.83 -17.03
C ILE A 509 -82.60 23.79 -16.49
N SER A 510 -81.60 23.46 -17.30
CA SER A 510 -80.56 22.50 -16.95
C SER A 510 -79.21 22.93 -17.50
N ASP A 511 -78.16 22.58 -16.77
CA ASP A 511 -76.78 22.84 -17.15
C ASP A 511 -75.88 21.67 -16.71
N ASN A 512 -74.74 21.48 -17.37
CA ASN A 512 -73.79 20.42 -17.02
C ASN A 512 -72.93 20.77 -15.79
N ALA A 513 -72.88 22.04 -15.40
CA ALA A 513 -72.29 22.55 -14.16
C ALA A 513 -73.00 22.09 -12.87
N GLY A 514 -74.16 21.43 -13.00
CA GLY A 514 -75.07 21.19 -11.88
C GLY A 514 -75.91 22.43 -11.54
N THR A 515 -76.88 22.27 -10.66
CA THR A 515 -77.61 23.42 -10.08
C THR A 515 -76.74 24.05 -9.00
N ALA A 516 -76.47 25.36 -9.14
CA ALA A 516 -75.77 26.17 -8.14
C ALA A 516 -76.37 26.03 -6.73
#